data_AF-A0A559IE88-F1
#
_entry.id   AF-A0A559IE88-F1
#
_cell.length_a   1.000
_cell.length_b   1.000
_cell.length_c   1.000
_cell.angle_alpha   90.00
_cell.angle_beta   90.00
_cell.angle_gamma   90.00
#
_symmetry.space_group_name_H-M   'P 1'
#
loop_
_entity.id
_entity.type
_entity.pdbx_description
1 polymer ?
#
loop_
_entity_poly.entity_id
_entity_poly.type
_entity_poly.pdbx_seq_one_letter_code
_entity_poly.pdbx_strand_id
1 'polypeptide(L)'
;MTKKERTEMLRVERSKLLREINEALPEFRATKISNIESRRIFIEGGIFPASYDRDEKKLYIWGRSSRSSGGVMSVEELIKLENAFRLWDAETVIEDAN
;
A
#
# COMPACT_ATOMS: atom_id res chain seq x y z
N MET A 1 17.23 1.33 -19.45
CA MET A 1 15.78 1.22 -19.27
C MET A 1 15.08 2.37 -19.99
N THR A 2 14.14 2.08 -20.87
CA THR A 2 13.34 3.07 -21.57
C THR A 2 12.22 3.59 -20.67
N LYS A 3 11.64 4.76 -21.01
CA LYS A 3 10.48 5.31 -20.30
C LYS A 3 9.28 4.33 -20.29
N LYS A 4 9.12 3.57 -21.37
CA LYS A 4 8.05 2.56 -21.51
C LYS A 4 8.28 1.37 -20.57
N GLU A 5 9.50 0.85 -20.54
CA GLU A 5 9.88 -0.24 -19.62
C GLU A 5 9.70 0.15 -18.15
N ARG A 6 10.15 1.35 -17.77
CA ARG A 6 9.96 1.86 -16.41
C ARG A 6 8.48 1.98 -16.04
N THR A 7 7.66 2.50 -16.96
CA THR A 7 6.22 2.64 -16.72
C THR A 7 5.54 1.29 -16.49
N GLU A 8 5.91 0.27 -17.27
CA GLU A 8 5.34 -1.07 -17.13
C GLU A 8 5.80 -1.74 -15.84
N MET A 9 7.08 -1.61 -15.48
CA MET A 9 7.61 -2.09 -14.21
C MET A 9 6.83 -1.53 -13.02
N LEU A 10 6.63 -0.22 -12.98
CA LEU A 10 5.86 0.44 -11.91
C LEU A 10 4.39 0.03 -11.89
N ARG A 11 3.81 -0.30 -13.05
CA ARG A 11 2.45 -0.83 -13.11
C ARG A 11 2.38 -2.21 -12.48
N VAL A 12 3.33 -3.09 -12.80
CA VAL A 12 3.42 -4.44 -12.23
C VAL A 12 3.62 -4.36 -10.73
N GLU A 13 4.54 -3.52 -10.25
CA GLU A 13 4.85 -3.38 -8.84
C GLU A 13 3.65 -2.85 -8.02
N ARG A 14 2.96 -1.82 -8.51
CA ARG A 14 1.69 -1.35 -7.90
C ARG A 14 0.64 -2.45 -7.84
N SER A 15 0.56 -3.29 -8.87
CA SER A 15 -0.42 -4.38 -8.93
C SER A 15 -0.05 -5.51 -7.96
N LYS A 16 1.25 -5.81 -7.80
CA LYS A 16 1.79 -6.76 -6.82
C LYS A 16 1.43 -6.32 -5.40
N LEU A 17 1.79 -5.08 -5.04
CA LEU A 17 1.49 -4.52 -3.72
C LEU A 17 -0.03 -4.48 -3.45
N LEU A 18 -0.83 -4.05 -4.42
CA LEU A 18 -2.29 -4.03 -4.29
C LEU A 18 -2.87 -5.43 -4.02
N ARG A 19 -2.31 -6.47 -4.65
CA ARG A 19 -2.71 -7.85 -4.42
C ARG A 19 -2.33 -8.28 -3.01
N GLU A 20 -1.09 -8.08 -2.59
CA GLU A 20 -0.59 -8.46 -1.26
C GLU A 20 -1.40 -7.81 -0.12
N ILE A 21 -1.73 -6.53 -0.27
CA ILE A 21 -2.59 -5.81 0.69
C ILE A 21 -3.97 -6.46 0.78
N ASN A 22 -4.61 -6.73 -0.36
CA ASN A 22 -5.96 -7.28 -0.39
C ASN A 22 -5.99 -8.78 -0.02
N GLU A 23 -4.88 -9.51 -0.15
CA GLU A 23 -4.73 -10.87 0.38
C GLU A 23 -4.53 -10.86 1.90
N ALA A 24 -3.71 -9.94 2.42
CA ALA A 24 -3.47 -9.79 3.85
C ALA A 24 -4.69 -9.25 4.60
N LEU A 25 -5.44 -8.34 3.97
CA LEU A 25 -6.64 -7.73 4.54
C LEU A 25 -7.71 -7.47 3.45
N PRO A 26 -8.53 -8.47 3.09
CA PRO A 26 -9.53 -8.37 2.03
C PRO A 26 -10.55 -7.24 2.24
N GLU A 27 -10.90 -6.95 3.49
CA GLU A 27 -11.87 -5.90 3.79
C GLU A 27 -11.32 -4.48 3.57
N PHE A 28 -10.00 -4.30 3.52
CA PHE A 28 -9.43 -2.98 3.25
C PHE A 28 -9.78 -2.48 1.85
N ARG A 29 -9.87 -3.39 0.86
CA ARG A 29 -10.36 -3.12 -0.52
C ARG A 29 -9.68 -1.94 -1.20
N ALA A 30 -8.37 -1.79 -0.98
CA ALA A 30 -7.60 -0.78 -1.69
C ALA A 30 -7.78 -0.98 -3.20
N THR A 31 -7.95 0.11 -3.94
CA THR A 31 -8.16 0.05 -5.40
C THR A 31 -6.97 0.60 -6.17
N LYS A 32 -6.15 1.43 -5.54
CA LYS A 32 -5.03 2.10 -6.21
C LYS A 32 -3.87 2.39 -5.25
N ILE A 33 -2.67 2.19 -5.77
CA ILE A 33 -1.41 2.63 -5.17
C ILE A 33 -0.82 3.76 -6.03
N SER A 34 -0.45 4.87 -5.39
CA SER A 34 0.21 6.01 -6.01
C SER A 34 1.58 6.23 -5.37
N ASN A 35 2.53 6.81 -6.12
CA ASN A 35 3.87 7.19 -5.65
C ASN A 35 4.72 6.03 -5.07
N ILE A 36 4.68 4.85 -5.69
CA ILE A 36 5.38 3.65 -5.21
C ILE A 36 6.91 3.81 -5.08
N GLU A 37 7.55 4.61 -5.93
CA GLU A 37 9.00 4.91 -5.85
C GLU A 37 9.33 6.01 -4.85
N SER A 38 8.33 6.64 -4.22
CA SER A 38 8.54 7.75 -3.30
C SER A 38 8.63 7.26 -1.86
N ARG A 39 9.26 8.07 -0.99
CA ARG A 39 9.27 7.86 0.46
C ARG A 39 7.85 7.62 1.02
N ARG A 40 6.88 8.37 0.50
CA ARG A 40 5.48 8.27 0.91
C ARG A 40 4.65 7.66 -0.21
N ILE A 41 4.05 6.52 0.09
CA ILE A 41 3.19 5.76 -0.80
C ILE A 41 1.75 6.02 -0.40
N PHE A 42 0.91 6.38 -1.36
CA PHE A 42 -0.50 6.65 -1.10
C PHE A 42 -1.35 5.46 -1.51
N ILE A 43 -2.30 5.11 -0.65
CA ILE A 43 -3.22 4.02 -0.85
C ILE A 43 -4.63 4.62 -0.89
N GLU A 44 -5.25 4.46 -2.05
CA GLU A 44 -6.50 5.09 -2.39
C GLU A 44 -7.61 4.04 -2.59
N GLY A 45 -8.84 4.48 -2.35
CA GLY A 45 -10.01 3.60 -2.36
C GLY A 45 -10.15 2.80 -1.06
N GLY A 46 -11.04 1.81 -1.09
CA GLY A 46 -11.25 0.95 0.07
C GLY A 46 -12.02 1.60 1.22
N ILE A 47 -11.85 1.01 2.41
CA ILE A 47 -12.52 1.49 3.63
C ILE A 47 -11.91 2.81 4.11
N PHE A 48 -10.58 2.86 4.21
CA PHE A 48 -9.85 4.03 4.70
C PHE A 48 -8.71 4.41 3.76
N PRO A 49 -8.67 5.67 3.29
CA PRO A 49 -7.46 6.20 2.66
C PRO A 49 -6.29 6.14 3.63
N ALA A 50 -5.12 5.78 3.12
CA ALA A 50 -3.91 5.66 3.92
C ALA A 50 -2.67 6.12 3.16
N SER A 51 -1.58 6.36 3.88
CA SER A 51 -0.25 6.37 3.30
C SER A 51 0.74 5.62 4.16
N TYR A 52 1.71 5.01 3.51
CA TYR A 52 2.83 4.35 4.16
C TYR A 52 4.09 5.21 3.99
N ASP A 53 4.79 5.48 5.10
CA ASP A 53 6.07 6.20 5.12
C ASP A 53 7.22 5.18 5.25
N ARG A 54 8.03 5.07 4.19
CA ARG A 54 9.14 4.10 4.11
C ARG A 54 10.26 4.37 5.11
N ASP A 55 10.46 5.61 5.54
CA ASP A 55 11.54 5.93 6.49
C ASP A 55 11.11 5.57 7.91
N GLU A 56 9.86 5.90 8.26
CA GLU A 56 9.32 5.59 9.59
C GLU A 56 8.79 4.16 9.71
N LYS A 57 8.58 3.46 8.58
CA LYS A 57 7.94 2.14 8.51
C LYS A 57 6.56 2.15 9.20
N LYS A 58 5.80 3.22 8.98
CA LYS A 58 4.50 3.47 9.61
C LYS A 58 3.40 3.69 8.60
N LEU A 59 2.22 3.16 8.93
CA LEU A 59 0.99 3.42 8.20
C LEU A 59 0.22 4.57 8.86
N TYR A 60 -0.09 5.59 8.08
CA TYR A 60 -0.93 6.71 8.47
C TYR A 60 -2.28 6.58 7.81
N ILE A 61 -3.34 6.61 8.61
CA ILE A 61 -4.72 6.51 8.15
C ILE A 61 -5.41 7.82 8.48
N TRP A 62 -6.11 8.42 7.52
CA TRP A 62 -6.85 9.67 7.76
C TRP A 62 -8.29 9.59 7.26
N GLY A 63 -9.18 10.08 8.12
CA GLY A 63 -10.62 9.95 7.95
C GLY A 63 -11.23 11.07 7.13
N ARG A 64 -11.69 10.73 5.92
CA ARG A 64 -13.12 10.46 5.74
C ARG A 64 -13.20 9.13 5.01
N SER A 65 -13.70 8.08 5.66
CA SER A 65 -14.30 7.02 4.86
C SER A 65 -15.35 7.71 3.98
N SER A 66 -15.51 7.26 2.74
CA SER A 66 -16.50 7.89 1.86
C SER A 66 -17.84 8.01 2.61
N ARG A 67 -18.63 9.06 2.36
CA ARG A 67 -19.94 9.24 3.03
C ARG A 67 -20.87 8.02 2.89
N SER A 68 -20.57 7.10 1.97
CA SER A 68 -21.26 5.84 1.71
C SER A 68 -20.58 4.58 2.30
N SER A 69 -19.35 4.66 2.81
CA SER A 69 -18.64 3.53 3.42
C SER A 69 -18.47 3.77 4.91
N GLY A 70 -19.52 3.49 5.70
CA GLY A 70 -19.44 3.36 7.17
C GLY A 70 -18.60 2.15 7.59
N GLY A 71 -17.41 2.00 7.03
CA GLY A 71 -16.54 0.86 7.28
C GLY A 71 -15.88 0.98 8.64
N VAL A 72 -15.78 -0.18 9.29
CA VAL A 72 -15.16 -0.36 10.59
C VAL A 72 -13.99 -1.30 10.39
N MET A 73 -12.90 -1.04 11.10
CA MET A 73 -11.74 -1.91 11.12
C MET A 73 -11.22 -1.97 12.54
N SER A 74 -10.93 -3.17 13.00
CA SER A 74 -10.31 -3.41 14.30
C SER A 74 -8.85 -2.95 14.28
N VAL A 75 -8.32 -2.66 15.46
CA VAL A 75 -6.90 -2.35 15.64
C VAL A 75 -6.01 -3.51 15.15
N GLU A 76 -6.46 -4.76 15.31
CA GLU A 76 -5.72 -5.93 14.86
C GLU A 76 -5.58 -5.97 13.33
N GLU A 77 -6.65 -5.65 12.60
CA GLU A 77 -6.62 -5.56 11.14
C GLU A 77 -5.68 -4.43 10.68
N LEU A 78 -5.67 -3.29 11.37
CA LEU A 78 -4.73 -2.21 11.09
C LEU A 78 -3.27 -2.64 11.29
N ILE A 79 -2.99 -3.42 12.34
CA ILE A 79 -1.65 -3.97 12.59
C ILE A 79 -1.25 -4.96 11.48
N LYS A 80 -2.17 -5.84 11.05
CA LYS A 80 -1.93 -6.77 9.93
C LYS A 80 -1.59 -6.03 8.65
N LEU A 81 -2.34 -4.97 8.35
CA LEU A 81 -2.12 -4.12 7.20
C LEU A 81 -0.73 -3.47 7.25
N GLU A 82 -0.37 -2.83 8.38
CA GLU A 82 0.95 -2.22 8.55
C GLU A 82 2.09 -3.24 8.39
N ASN A 83 1.93 -4.45 8.93
CA ASN A 83 2.93 -5.51 8.80
C ASN A 83 3.09 -5.99 7.36
N ALA A 84 2.00 -6.08 6.58
CA ALA A 84 2.09 -6.41 5.15
C ALA A 84 2.94 -5.39 4.38
N PHE A 85 2.78 -4.09 4.67
CA PHE A 85 3.62 -3.05 4.07
C PHE A 85 5.09 -3.17 4.49
N ARG A 86 5.36 -3.44 5.77
CA ARG A 86 6.73 -3.60 6.25
C ARG A 86 7.44 -4.78 5.59
N LEU A 87 6.74 -5.90 5.40
CA LEU A 87 7.28 -7.08 4.73
C LEU A 87 7.59 -6.78 3.26
N TRP A 88 6.63 -6.24 2.52
CA TRP A 88 6.84 -5.83 1.13
C TRP A 88 8.02 -4.86 0.97
N ASP A 89 8.09 -3.84 1.82
CA ASP A 89 9.14 -2.82 1.79
C ASP A 89 10.52 -3.43 2.10
N ALA A 90 10.60 -4.39 3.03
CA ALA A 90 11.83 -5.14 3.29
C ALA A 90 12.27 -5.99 2.09
N GLU A 91 11.33 -6.66 1.40
CA GLU A 91 11.62 -7.42 0.18
C GLU A 91 12.15 -6.52 -0.94
N THR A 92 11.56 -5.34 -1.14
CA THR A 92 12.04 -4.39 -2.17
C THR A 92 13.46 -3.87 -1.90
N VAL A 93 13.81 -3.60 -0.64
CA VAL A 93 15.18 -3.17 -0.28
C VAL A 93 16.22 -4.26 -0.55
N ILE A 94 15.84 -5.53 -0.39
CA ILE A 94 16.72 -6.66 -0.69
C ILE A 94 16.89 -6.84 -2.20
N GLU A 95 15.82 -6.66 -2.99
CA GLU A 95 15.88 -6.71 -4.46
C GLU A 95 16.76 -5.58 -5.02
N ASP A 96 16.70 -4.37 -4.46
CA ASP A 96 17.53 -3.23 -4.90
C ASP A 96 19.01 -3.32 -4.48
N ALA A 97 19.34 -4.15 -3.49
CA ALA A 97 20.70 -4.31 -2.96
C ALA A 97 21.51 -5.44 -3.64
N ASN A 98 20.86 -6.26 -4.47
CA ASN A 98 21.48 -7.37 -5.22
C ASN A 98 21.58 -7.06 -6.72
#